data_AF-A0A2A8HU71-F1
#
_entry.id   AF-A0A2A8HU71-F1
#
_cell.length_a   1.000
_cell.length_b   1.000
_cell.length_c   1.000
_cell.angle_alpha   90.00
_cell.angle_beta   90.00
_cell.angle_gamma   90.00
#
_symmetry.space_group_name_H-M   'P 1'
#
loop_
_entity.id
_entity.type
_entity.pdbx_description
1 polymer ?
#
loop_
_entity_poly.entity_id
_entity_poly.type
_entity_poly.pdbx_seq_one_letter_code
_entity_poly.pdbx_strand_id
1 'polypeptide(L)'
;MKLLRVRVENFRLLKDIQIEFAVETESNLTVIRAANESGKTTLLMALQWGLFGDEALPDRGRNFRLSPMDAATGTRTSVNVSVEVDYEVPTKTGPRRYRLLRYVTETVKGGEFERGSANVKLFQLNATGTPPVDNPEAHIRPHLPRELREVFFTDGDRALSFIEGNRGDQMKRVEGAIRSLLGLGVVEEALAHTRKVSAELNQKVRADAGAQRELKTVSEKLTALQEQTPELERQHKEAKEARLKLEDLAEAGGSPAVGRAAQGQSRRTRSRTEKGCGGQDRGRERCGPSGA
;
A
#
# COMPACT_ATOMS: atom_id res chain seq x y z
N MET A 1 -16.96 0.83 5.11
CA MET A 1 -17.08 1.41 6.47
C MET A 1 -17.39 2.89 6.32
N LYS A 2 -18.26 3.45 7.14
CA LYS A 2 -18.58 4.90 7.18
C LYS A 2 -18.33 5.42 8.59
N LEU A 3 -17.64 6.54 8.72
CA LEU A 3 -17.51 7.22 10.02
C LEU A 3 -18.77 8.05 10.27
N LEU A 4 -19.34 7.94 11.47
CA LEU A 4 -20.57 8.64 11.86
C LEU A 4 -20.24 9.82 12.78
N ARG A 5 -19.40 9.56 13.79
CA ARG A 5 -19.05 10.55 14.81
C ARG A 5 -17.66 10.27 15.34
N VAL A 6 -16.93 11.33 15.70
CA VAL A 6 -15.73 11.24 16.53
C VAL A 6 -15.87 12.17 17.74
N ARG A 7 -15.42 11.70 18.91
CA ARG A 7 -15.20 12.52 20.10
C ARG A 7 -13.75 12.36 20.54
N VAL A 8 -13.07 13.47 20.79
CA VAL A 8 -11.66 13.53 21.18
C VAL A 8 -11.54 14.29 22.47
N GLU A 9 -10.91 13.69 23.48
CA GLU A 9 -10.67 14.31 24.78
C GLU A 9 -9.18 14.35 25.11
N ASN A 10 -8.71 15.51 25.54
CA ASN A 10 -7.35 15.78 26.01
C ASN A 10 -6.25 15.30 25.05
N PHE A 11 -6.46 15.44 23.74
CA PHE A 11 -5.48 15.09 22.72
C PHE A 11 -4.80 16.35 22.17
N ARG A 12 -3.62 16.66 22.70
CA ARG A 12 -2.77 17.81 22.32
C ARG A 12 -3.56 19.11 22.43
N LEU A 13 -3.86 19.75 21.31
CA LEU A 13 -4.63 21.00 21.25
C LEU A 13 -6.14 20.79 21.45
N LEU A 14 -6.62 19.55 21.30
CA LEU A 14 -8.04 19.20 21.34
C LEU A 14 -8.40 18.76 22.76
N LYS A 15 -9.12 19.62 23.51
CA LYS A 15 -9.51 19.33 24.89
C LYS A 15 -10.78 18.49 24.98
N ASP A 16 -11.82 18.91 24.28
CA ASP A 16 -13.07 18.18 24.13
C ASP A 16 -13.70 18.63 22.81
N ILE A 17 -13.65 17.76 21.81
CA ILE A 17 -14.21 18.04 20.49
C ILE A 17 -15.06 16.86 20.08
N GLN A 18 -16.28 17.15 19.64
CA GLN A 18 -17.17 16.20 18.99
C GLN A 18 -17.49 16.67 17.58
N ILE A 19 -17.38 15.76 16.61
CA ILE A 19 -17.69 16.02 15.20
C ILE A 19 -18.61 14.91 14.71
N GLU A 20 -19.71 15.30 14.10
CA GLU A 20 -20.63 14.42 13.38
C GLU A 20 -20.34 14.54 11.89
N PHE A 21 -20.13 13.41 11.24
CA PHE A 21 -19.81 13.36 9.81
C PHE A 21 -21.09 13.31 8.98
N ALA A 22 -21.04 13.92 7.81
CA ALA A 22 -22.11 13.84 6.83
C ALA A 22 -22.14 12.42 6.21
N VAL A 23 -23.27 11.74 6.33
CA VAL A 23 -23.43 10.31 5.96
C VAL A 23 -24.47 10.08 4.87
N GLU A 24 -25.16 11.14 4.45
CA GLU A 24 -26.18 11.10 3.42
C GLU A 24 -25.58 10.89 2.04
N THR A 25 -26.28 10.12 1.18
CA THR A 25 -25.77 9.74 -0.15
C THR A 25 -25.54 10.97 -1.04
N GLU A 26 -26.40 11.98 -0.96
CA GLU A 26 -26.36 13.19 -1.79
C GLU A 26 -25.48 14.31 -1.20
N SER A 27 -24.99 14.16 0.04
CA SER A 27 -24.23 15.18 0.75
C SER A 27 -23.25 14.53 1.75
N ASN A 28 -22.35 13.70 1.23
CA ASN A 28 -21.37 12.93 2.01
C ASN A 28 -20.04 13.66 2.24
N LEU A 29 -20.00 14.99 2.08
CA LEU A 29 -18.80 15.81 2.26
C LEU A 29 -18.88 16.61 3.56
N THR A 30 -17.94 16.37 4.47
CA THR A 30 -17.77 17.18 5.68
C THR A 30 -16.54 18.08 5.51
N VAL A 31 -16.73 19.40 5.53
CA VAL A 31 -15.63 20.37 5.45
C VAL A 31 -15.38 20.97 6.83
N ILE A 32 -14.21 20.70 7.39
CA ILE A 32 -13.78 21.29 8.67
C ILE A 32 -12.84 22.45 8.36
N ARG A 33 -13.34 23.67 8.57
CA ARG A 33 -12.55 24.90 8.43
C ARG A 33 -12.07 25.35 9.80
N ALA A 34 -10.76 25.48 9.94
CA ALA A 34 -10.13 26.01 11.14
C ALA A 34 -8.90 26.82 10.72
N ALA A 35 -8.48 27.78 11.56
CA ALA A 35 -7.27 28.55 11.29
C ALA A 35 -6.03 27.64 11.27
N ASN A 36 -4.94 28.07 10.65
CA ASN A 36 -3.68 27.35 10.78
C ASN A 36 -3.31 27.25 12.27
N GLU A 37 -2.64 26.16 12.65
CA GLU A 37 -2.20 25.89 14.03
C GLU A 37 -3.33 25.70 15.08
N SER A 38 -4.59 25.73 14.67
CA SER A 38 -5.74 25.49 15.56
C SER A 38 -6.01 24.01 15.89
N GLY A 39 -5.29 23.08 15.24
CA GLY A 39 -5.39 21.65 15.52
C GLY A 39 -6.02 20.78 14.43
N LYS A 40 -6.15 21.24 13.17
CA LYS A 40 -6.60 20.39 12.04
C LYS A 40 -5.74 19.13 11.88
N THR A 41 -4.42 19.29 11.81
CA THR A 41 -3.48 18.14 11.75
C THR A 41 -3.54 17.31 13.02
N THR A 42 -3.79 17.94 14.17
CA THR A 42 -4.00 17.25 15.45
C THR A 42 -5.24 16.35 15.41
N LEU A 43 -6.33 16.80 14.80
CA LEU A 43 -7.54 16.00 14.62
C LEU A 43 -7.28 14.81 13.71
N LEU A 44 -6.53 15.00 12.62
CA LEU A 44 -6.11 13.93 11.74
C LEU A 44 -5.30 12.87 12.51
N MET A 45 -4.35 13.30 13.35
CA MET A 45 -3.56 12.41 14.21
C MET A 45 -4.41 11.71 15.28
N ALA A 46 -5.37 12.40 15.89
CA ALA A 46 -6.28 11.82 16.88
C ALA A 46 -7.14 10.72 16.27
N LEU A 47 -7.69 10.94 15.07
CA LEU A 47 -8.43 9.92 14.31
C LEU A 47 -7.56 8.72 13.96
N GLN A 48 -6.35 8.96 13.46
CA GLN A 48 -5.39 7.90 13.15
C GLN A 48 -5.05 7.07 14.39
N TRP A 49 -4.77 7.73 15.52
CA TRP A 49 -4.50 7.03 16.78
C TRP A 49 -5.72 6.27 17.28
N GLY A 50 -6.91 6.87 17.27
CA GLY A 50 -8.14 6.20 17.71
C GLY A 50 -8.38 4.90 16.96
N LEU A 51 -8.20 4.90 15.64
CA LEU A 51 -8.49 3.76 14.77
C LEU A 51 -7.36 2.72 14.73
N PHE A 52 -6.10 3.15 14.56
CA PHE A 52 -4.96 2.25 14.33
C PHE A 52 -4.01 2.13 15.52
N GLY A 53 -4.09 3.05 16.48
CA GLY A 53 -3.24 3.05 17.67
C GLY A 53 -1.88 3.69 17.49
N ASP A 54 -0.95 3.29 18.35
CA ASP A 54 0.35 3.93 18.50
C ASP A 54 1.20 3.82 17.22
N GLU A 55 1.02 2.77 16.42
CA GLU A 55 1.70 2.61 15.12
C GLU A 55 1.39 3.74 14.13
N ALA A 56 0.24 4.40 14.29
CA ALA A 56 -0.17 5.49 13.43
C ALA A 56 0.35 6.87 13.87
N LEU A 57 0.93 6.95 15.07
CA LEU A 57 1.57 8.16 15.56
C LEU A 57 3.00 8.30 15.03
N PRO A 58 3.55 9.54 15.01
CA PRO A 58 4.97 9.76 14.78
C PRO A 58 5.83 8.91 15.73
N ASP A 59 6.93 8.33 15.21
CA ASP A 59 7.82 7.44 15.96
C ASP A 59 7.11 6.28 16.69
N ARG A 60 6.01 5.80 16.09
CA ARG A 60 5.11 4.77 16.68
C ARG A 60 4.65 5.12 18.10
N GLY A 61 4.54 6.42 18.38
CA GLY A 61 4.11 6.94 19.66
C GLY A 61 5.13 6.83 20.80
N ARG A 62 6.37 6.37 20.59
CA ARG A 62 7.36 6.17 21.69
C ARG A 62 7.68 7.46 22.45
N ASN A 63 7.96 8.54 21.70
CA ASN A 63 8.27 9.86 22.26
C ASN A 63 7.19 10.89 21.91
N PHE A 64 5.95 10.45 21.78
CA PHE A 64 4.83 11.31 21.41
C PHE A 64 3.86 11.48 22.57
N ARG A 65 3.93 12.66 23.21
CA ARG A 65 2.99 13.08 24.26
C ARG A 65 1.62 13.35 23.66
N LEU A 66 0.57 12.73 24.20
CA LEU A 66 -0.81 12.92 23.77
C LEU A 66 -1.56 13.97 24.58
N SER A 67 -1.24 14.13 25.85
CA SER A 67 -1.89 15.09 26.74
C SER A 67 -1.70 16.55 26.30
N PRO A 68 -2.62 17.46 26.68
CA PRO A 68 -2.50 18.88 26.38
C PRO A 68 -1.23 19.47 27.00
N MET A 69 -0.59 20.40 26.30
CA MET A 69 0.68 20.99 26.74
C MET A 69 0.52 21.77 28.05
N ASP A 70 -0.62 22.43 28.23
CA ASP A 70 -1.00 23.20 29.41
C ASP A 70 -1.35 22.32 30.62
N ALA A 71 -1.45 21.00 30.46
CA ALA A 71 -1.63 20.07 31.58
C ALA A 71 -0.35 19.87 32.42
N ALA A 72 0.82 20.29 31.91
CA ALA A 72 2.08 20.20 32.66
C ALA A 72 2.16 21.34 33.70
N THR A 73 1.62 21.08 34.88
CA THR A 73 1.90 21.90 36.07
C THR A 73 3.21 21.44 36.73
N GLY A 74 3.77 22.25 37.64
CA GLY A 74 4.95 21.85 38.43
C GLY A 74 4.74 20.59 39.30
N THR A 75 3.50 20.11 39.37
CA THR A 75 3.07 18.92 40.11
C THR A 75 2.77 17.74 39.17
N ARG A 76 3.01 16.52 39.65
CA ARG A 76 2.71 15.28 38.92
C ARG A 76 1.20 15.17 38.71
N THR A 77 0.76 15.30 37.46
CA THR A 77 -0.67 15.33 37.09
C THR A 77 -1.00 14.15 36.19
N SER A 78 -2.09 13.46 36.48
CA SER A 78 -2.61 12.36 35.65
C SER A 78 -3.68 12.89 34.71
N VAL A 79 -3.52 12.62 33.41
CA VAL A 79 -4.41 13.09 32.34
C VAL A 79 -4.92 11.89 31.57
N ASN A 80 -6.24 11.76 31.48
CA ASN A 80 -6.88 10.75 30.65
C ASN A 80 -7.08 11.32 29.24
N VAL A 81 -6.54 10.63 28.25
CA VAL A 81 -6.71 10.92 26.83
C VAL A 81 -7.61 9.87 26.22
N SER A 82 -8.63 10.29 25.47
CA SER A 82 -9.58 9.37 24.83
C SER A 82 -9.93 9.82 23.41
N VAL A 83 -10.13 8.83 22.53
CA VAL A 83 -10.73 9.02 21.21
C VAL A 83 -11.82 7.96 21.04
N GLU A 84 -13.04 8.44 20.85
CA GLU A 84 -14.22 7.64 20.59
C GLU A 84 -14.66 7.83 19.14
N VAL A 85 -14.86 6.74 18.41
CA VAL A 85 -15.27 6.76 17.00
C VAL A 85 -16.49 5.87 16.83
N ASP A 86 -17.59 6.47 16.39
CA ASP A 86 -18.76 5.74 15.94
C ASP A 86 -18.67 5.51 14.44
N TYR A 87 -18.87 4.28 14.00
CA TYR A 87 -18.79 3.90 12.60
C TYR A 87 -19.83 2.85 12.22
N GLU A 88 -20.10 2.76 10.93
CA GLU A 88 -21.05 1.85 10.33
C GLU A 88 -20.37 0.93 9.32
N VAL A 89 -20.71 -0.35 9.37
CA VAL A 89 -20.25 -1.37 8.42
C VAL A 89 -21.45 -1.98 7.72
N PRO A 90 -21.47 -2.01 6.37
CA PRO A 90 -22.52 -2.72 5.65
C PRO A 90 -22.36 -4.23 5.86
N THR A 91 -23.45 -4.89 6.24
CA THR A 91 -23.50 -6.35 6.36
C THR A 91 -24.62 -6.92 5.50
N LYS A 92 -24.63 -8.23 5.28
CA LYS A 92 -25.70 -8.92 4.52
C LYS A 92 -27.09 -8.68 5.10
N THR A 93 -27.18 -8.45 6.41
CA THR A 93 -28.44 -8.23 7.14
C THR A 93 -28.76 -6.75 7.34
N GLY A 94 -28.05 -5.84 6.66
CA GLY A 94 -28.17 -4.39 6.83
C GLY A 94 -26.95 -3.75 7.52
N PRO A 95 -26.90 -2.41 7.62
CA PRO A 95 -25.81 -1.72 8.27
C PRO A 95 -25.77 -2.01 9.77
N ARG A 96 -24.57 -2.26 10.30
CA ARG A 96 -24.32 -2.39 11.74
C ARG A 96 -23.46 -1.24 12.23
N ARG A 97 -23.80 -0.72 13.41
CA ARG A 97 -23.10 0.41 14.02
C ARG A 97 -22.26 -0.06 15.19
N TYR A 98 -21.11 0.56 15.34
CA TYR A 98 -20.13 0.23 16.35
C TYR A 98 -19.54 1.50 16.95
N ARG A 99 -19.09 1.40 18.20
CA ARG A 99 -18.37 2.43 18.92
C ARG A 99 -17.01 1.88 19.35
N LEU A 100 -15.95 2.46 18.79
CA LEU A 100 -14.58 2.20 19.20
C LEU A 100 -14.17 3.26 20.21
N LEU A 101 -13.68 2.85 21.37
CA LEU A 101 -13.09 3.73 22.37
C LEU A 101 -11.64 3.32 22.58
N ARG A 102 -10.72 4.22 22.23
CA ARG A 102 -9.30 4.09 22.59
C ARG A 102 -8.95 5.13 23.64
N TYR A 103 -8.29 4.71 24.71
CA TYR A 103 -7.95 5.59 25.81
C TYR A 103 -6.63 5.20 26.47
N VAL A 104 -5.96 6.19 27.05
CA VAL A 104 -4.71 6.02 27.78
C VAL A 104 -4.60 7.08 28.87
N THR A 105 -3.90 6.74 29.94
CA THR A 105 -3.55 7.68 31.00
C THR A 105 -2.09 8.09 30.84
N GLU A 106 -1.84 9.40 30.78
CA GLU A 106 -0.52 10.00 30.80
C GLU A 106 -0.28 10.69 32.12
N THR A 107 0.90 10.48 32.71
CA THR A 107 1.35 11.24 33.88
C THR A 107 2.37 12.27 33.44
N VAL A 108 2.13 13.55 33.71
CA VAL A 108 2.98 14.67 33.30
C VAL A 108 3.59 15.39 34.50
N LYS A 109 4.85 15.80 34.39
CA LYS A 109 5.55 16.60 35.41
C LYS A 109 6.62 17.48 34.75
N GLY A 110 6.48 18.81 34.87
CA GLY A 110 7.56 19.74 34.50
C GLY A 110 8.11 19.61 33.07
N GLY A 111 7.30 19.14 32.12
CA GLY A 111 7.68 18.90 30.72
C GLY A 111 7.93 17.43 30.37
N GLU A 112 8.25 16.58 31.34
CA GLU A 112 8.34 15.12 31.18
C GLU A 112 6.96 14.47 31.19
N PHE A 113 6.84 13.34 30.50
CA PHE A 113 5.62 12.53 30.49
C PHE A 113 5.95 11.04 30.56
N GLU A 114 5.11 10.30 31.28
CA GLU A 114 5.07 8.85 31.31
C GLU A 114 3.72 8.39 30.76
N ARG A 115 3.72 7.55 29.72
CA ARG A 115 2.49 7.01 29.12
C ARG A 115 2.31 5.54 29.48
N GLY A 116 1.11 5.19 29.98
CA GLY A 116 0.72 3.80 30.15
C GLY A 116 0.45 3.09 28.82
N SER A 117 0.10 1.80 28.86
CA SER A 117 -0.36 1.09 27.66
C SER A 117 -1.73 1.62 27.24
N ALA A 118 -1.90 1.91 25.94
CA ALA A 118 -3.20 2.29 25.39
C ALA A 118 -4.18 1.11 25.48
N ASN A 119 -5.41 1.39 25.89
CA ASN A 119 -6.50 0.43 25.95
C ASN A 119 -7.47 0.68 24.82
N VAL A 120 -8.08 -0.40 24.30
CA VAL A 120 -9.09 -0.34 23.26
C VAL A 120 -10.31 -1.15 23.67
N LYS A 121 -11.49 -0.57 23.49
CA LYS A 121 -12.79 -1.21 23.70
C LYS A 121 -13.64 -1.01 22.47
N LEU A 122 -14.39 -2.04 22.08
CA LEU A 122 -15.33 -1.98 20.98
C LEU A 122 -16.70 -2.38 21.51
N PHE A 123 -17.72 -1.64 21.08
CA PHE A 123 -19.10 -1.93 21.41
C PHE A 123 -19.95 -1.96 20.15
N GLN A 124 -20.92 -2.86 20.10
CA GLN A 124 -21.93 -2.86 19.05
C GLN A 124 -23.12 -2.03 19.50
N LEU A 125 -23.55 -1.06 18.68
CA LEU A 125 -24.69 -0.20 18.99
C LEU A 125 -25.98 -0.85 18.49
N ASN A 126 -26.75 -1.45 19.39
CA ASN A 126 -28.03 -2.11 19.10
C ASN A 126 -29.19 -1.35 19.77
N ALA A 127 -30.42 -1.59 19.31
CA ALA A 127 -31.63 -0.98 19.89
C ALA A 127 -31.85 -1.34 21.37
N THR A 128 -31.31 -2.48 21.82
CA THR A 128 -31.47 -3.02 23.18
C THR A 128 -30.29 -2.74 24.10
N GLY A 129 -29.22 -2.11 23.61
CA GLY A 129 -28.03 -1.78 24.39
C GLY A 129 -26.73 -1.79 23.59
N THR A 130 -25.61 -1.72 24.32
CA THR A 130 -24.27 -1.52 23.78
C THR A 130 -23.33 -2.64 24.21
N PRO A 131 -23.55 -3.91 23.80
CA PRO A 131 -22.71 -5.03 24.23
C PRO A 131 -21.25 -4.86 23.76
N PRO A 132 -20.27 -5.25 24.59
CA PRO A 132 -18.87 -5.24 24.19
C PRO A 132 -18.62 -6.30 23.10
N VAL A 133 -17.67 -6.02 22.22
CA VAL A 133 -17.19 -6.93 21.18
C VAL A 133 -15.76 -7.32 21.51
N ASP A 134 -15.51 -8.63 21.57
CA ASP A 134 -14.18 -9.16 21.83
C ASP A 134 -13.21 -8.90 20.68
N ASN A 135 -11.93 -8.77 21.03
CA ASN A 135 -10.84 -8.48 20.11
C ASN A 135 -11.13 -7.30 19.13
N PRO A 136 -11.19 -6.06 19.66
CA PRO A 136 -11.47 -4.85 18.86
C PRO A 136 -10.58 -4.70 17.62
N GLU A 137 -9.29 -5.03 17.74
CA GLU A 137 -8.35 -4.88 16.63
C GLU A 137 -8.63 -5.86 15.49
N ALA A 138 -8.94 -7.13 15.81
CA ALA A 138 -9.31 -8.11 14.80
C ALA A 138 -10.62 -7.76 14.08
N HIS A 139 -11.53 -7.06 14.75
CA HIS A 139 -12.77 -6.58 14.13
C HIS A 139 -12.53 -5.40 13.17
N ILE A 140 -11.64 -4.47 13.52
CA ILE A 140 -11.39 -3.28 12.69
C ILE A 140 -10.49 -3.58 11.50
N ARG A 141 -9.47 -4.43 11.68
CA ARG A 141 -8.43 -4.68 10.67
C ARG A 141 -8.95 -5.04 9.28
N PRO A 142 -10.01 -5.88 9.11
CA PRO A 142 -10.57 -6.17 7.79
C PRO A 142 -11.26 -4.98 7.12
N HIS A 143 -11.77 -4.04 7.91
CA HIS A 143 -12.49 -2.86 7.41
C HIS A 143 -11.56 -1.66 7.19
N LEU A 144 -10.48 -1.60 7.94
CA LEU A 144 -9.48 -0.54 7.89
C LEU A 144 -8.07 -1.12 8.05
N PRO A 145 -7.52 -1.75 6.99
CA PRO A 145 -6.16 -2.30 7.01
C PRO A 145 -5.11 -1.22 7.33
N ARG A 146 -4.10 -1.59 8.12
CA ARG A 146 -3.04 -0.68 8.59
C ARG A 146 -2.21 -0.14 7.42
N GLU A 147 -2.05 -0.96 6.40
CA GLU A 147 -1.29 -0.71 5.17
C GLU A 147 -1.90 0.44 4.35
N LEU A 148 -3.19 0.74 4.57
CA LEU A 148 -3.95 1.76 3.84
C LEU A 148 -4.17 3.03 4.61
N ARG A 149 -3.63 3.12 5.82
CA ARG A 149 -3.75 4.31 6.67
C ARG A 149 -3.42 5.59 5.90
N GLU A 150 -2.36 5.57 5.10
CA GLU A 150 -1.91 6.76 4.34
C GLU A 150 -2.82 7.11 3.16
N VAL A 151 -3.62 6.16 2.68
CA VAL A 151 -4.63 6.38 1.65
C VAL A 151 -5.90 6.98 2.25
N PHE A 152 -6.35 6.44 3.40
CA PHE A 152 -7.55 6.93 4.08
C PHE A 152 -7.34 8.26 4.83
N PHE A 153 -6.14 8.46 5.37
CA PHE A 153 -5.77 9.62 6.18
C PHE A 153 -4.55 10.31 5.59
N THR A 154 -4.77 10.99 4.46
CA THR A 154 -3.73 11.78 3.80
C THR A 154 -3.72 13.23 4.29
N ASP A 155 -2.52 13.82 4.33
CA ASP A 155 -2.33 15.26 4.52
C ASP A 155 -2.16 15.92 3.14
N GLY A 156 -2.40 17.23 3.02
CA GLY A 156 -2.25 17.96 1.76
C GLY A 156 -0.87 17.76 1.14
N ASP A 157 0.19 17.87 1.93
CA ASP A 157 1.57 17.68 1.47
C ASP A 157 1.85 16.23 1.05
N ARG A 158 1.25 15.27 1.76
CA ARG A 158 1.38 13.84 1.44
C ARG A 158 0.62 13.49 0.17
N ALA A 159 -0.59 14.03 -0.01
CA ALA A 159 -1.39 13.88 -1.21
C ALA A 159 -0.64 14.40 -2.44
N LEU A 160 0.06 15.53 -2.32
CA LEU A 160 0.94 16.04 -3.38
C LEU A 160 2.09 15.08 -3.66
N SER A 161 2.82 14.58 -2.65
CA SER A 161 3.87 13.56 -2.86
C SER A 161 3.36 12.22 -3.41
N PHE A 162 2.06 11.96 -3.26
CA PHE A 162 1.36 10.83 -3.84
C PHE A 162 1.07 11.04 -5.33
N ILE A 163 1.04 12.29 -5.80
CA ILE A 163 0.76 12.68 -7.19
C ILE A 163 2.06 13.06 -7.94
N GLU A 164 3.05 13.64 -7.26
CA GLU A 164 4.25 14.26 -7.85
C GLU A 164 5.50 13.36 -7.83
N GLY A 165 5.35 12.05 -7.57
CA GLY A 165 6.45 11.08 -7.60
C GLY A 165 6.72 10.48 -8.98
N ASN A 166 7.90 9.86 -9.16
CA ASN A 166 8.22 9.09 -10.37
C ASN A 166 7.15 7.99 -10.55
N ARG A 167 6.50 7.92 -11.73
CA ARG A 167 5.31 7.09 -12.00
C ARG A 167 5.47 5.64 -11.50
N GLY A 168 6.65 5.05 -11.67
CA GLY A 168 6.94 3.68 -11.24
C GLY A 168 6.83 3.45 -9.73
N ASP A 169 7.29 4.38 -8.89
CA ASP A 169 7.24 4.25 -7.43
C ASP A 169 5.84 4.57 -6.88
N GLN A 170 5.14 5.50 -7.52
CA GLN A 170 3.72 5.77 -7.25
C GLN A 170 2.86 4.52 -7.52
N MET A 171 3.03 3.89 -8.68
CA MET A 171 2.26 2.72 -9.10
C MET A 171 2.53 1.51 -8.20
N LYS A 172 3.78 1.31 -7.77
CA LYS A 172 4.15 0.26 -6.80
C LYS A 172 3.51 0.45 -5.42
N ARG A 173 3.46 1.70 -4.91
CA ARG A 173 2.79 2.00 -3.62
C ARG A 173 1.29 1.76 -3.69
N VAL A 174 0.65 2.22 -4.77
CA VAL A 174 -0.78 2.01 -5.01
C VAL A 174 -1.10 0.53 -5.22
N GLU A 175 -0.28 -0.18 -5.99
CA GLU A 175 -0.44 -1.62 -6.21
C GLU A 175 -0.31 -2.40 -4.90
N GLY A 176 0.69 -2.11 -4.06
CA GLY A 176 0.84 -2.73 -2.75
C GLY A 176 -0.35 -2.46 -1.82
N ALA A 177 -0.87 -1.24 -1.83
CA ALA A 177 -2.10 -0.86 -1.13
C ALA A 177 -3.32 -1.66 -1.64
N ILE A 178 -3.52 -1.73 -2.96
CA ILE A 178 -4.62 -2.49 -3.58
C ILE A 178 -4.50 -3.99 -3.28
N ARG A 179 -3.28 -4.55 -3.33
CA ARG A 179 -3.05 -5.96 -2.97
C ARG A 179 -3.39 -6.23 -1.51
N SER A 180 -3.07 -5.30 -0.61
CA SER A 180 -3.46 -5.38 0.80
C SER A 180 -4.98 -5.28 0.97
N LEU A 181 -5.65 -4.37 0.25
CA LEU A 181 -7.13 -4.26 0.22
C LEU A 181 -7.79 -5.58 -0.20
N LEU A 182 -7.27 -6.20 -1.24
CA LEU A 182 -7.81 -7.45 -1.79
C LEU A 182 -7.43 -8.68 -0.96
N GLY A 183 -6.65 -8.52 0.12
CA GLY A 183 -6.22 -9.63 0.97
C GLY A 183 -5.25 -10.60 0.27
N LEU A 184 -4.57 -10.15 -0.78
CA LEU A 184 -3.67 -10.99 -1.57
C LEU A 184 -2.42 -11.41 -0.79
N GLY A 185 -2.10 -10.73 0.32
CA GLY A 185 -0.99 -11.13 1.21
C GLY A 185 -1.14 -12.57 1.74
N VAL A 186 -2.36 -13.02 2.05
CA VAL A 186 -2.60 -14.40 2.51
C VAL A 186 -2.30 -15.40 1.39
N VAL A 187 -2.62 -15.04 0.14
CA VAL A 187 -2.35 -15.87 -1.04
C VAL A 187 -0.85 -15.93 -1.33
N GLU A 188 -0.15 -14.79 -1.23
CA GLU A 188 1.30 -14.71 -1.39
C GLU A 188 2.03 -15.55 -0.33
N GLU A 189 1.59 -15.48 0.93
CA GLU A 189 2.16 -16.27 2.03
C GLU A 189 1.87 -17.77 1.90
N ALA A 190 0.65 -18.14 1.51
CA ALA A 190 0.31 -19.54 1.20
C ALA A 190 1.14 -20.10 0.05
N LEU A 191 1.41 -19.29 -0.98
CA LEU A 191 2.25 -19.66 -2.11
C LEU A 191 3.72 -19.84 -1.69
N ALA A 192 4.24 -18.95 -0.82
CA ALA A 192 5.57 -19.10 -0.24
C ALA A 192 5.70 -20.38 0.59
N HIS A 193 4.71 -20.69 1.45
CA HIS A 193 4.68 -21.94 2.21
C HIS A 193 4.63 -23.17 1.31
N THR A 194 3.79 -23.16 0.28
CA THR A 194 3.66 -24.29 -0.66
C THR A 194 4.97 -24.54 -1.40
N ARG A 195 5.66 -23.47 -1.85
CA ARG A 195 6.99 -23.57 -2.46
C ARG A 195 8.02 -24.18 -1.51
N LYS A 196 8.03 -23.74 -0.25
CA LYS A 196 8.94 -24.28 0.79
C LYS A 196 8.70 -25.77 1.03
N VAL A 197 7.45 -26.16 1.22
CA VAL A 197 7.07 -27.57 1.44
C VAL A 197 7.44 -28.43 0.22
N SER A 198 7.22 -27.93 -0.99
CA SER A 198 7.64 -28.60 -2.24
C SER A 198 9.16 -28.82 -2.28
N ALA A 199 9.96 -27.83 -1.90
CA ALA A 199 11.41 -27.96 -1.84
C ALA A 199 11.87 -28.99 -0.79
N GLU A 200 11.26 -28.97 0.40
CA GLU A 200 11.56 -29.94 1.47
C GLU A 200 11.20 -31.38 1.07
N LEU A 201 10.06 -31.59 0.40
CA LEU A 201 9.66 -32.88 -0.14
C LEU A 201 10.64 -33.38 -1.21
N ASN A 202 11.04 -32.52 -2.14
CA ASN A 202 12.03 -32.86 -3.16
C ASN A 202 13.38 -33.24 -2.54
N GLN A 203 13.82 -32.53 -1.50
CA GLN A 203 15.04 -32.86 -0.78
C GLN A 203 14.96 -34.24 -0.11
N LYS A 204 13.82 -34.58 0.50
CA LYS A 204 13.58 -35.90 1.09
C LYS A 204 13.57 -37.02 0.04
N VAL A 205 12.96 -36.81 -1.13
CA VAL A 205 12.95 -37.78 -2.24
C VAL A 205 14.36 -38.05 -2.79
N ARG A 206 15.23 -37.03 -2.82
CA ARG A 206 16.64 -37.20 -3.22
C ARG A 206 17.45 -37.99 -2.20
N ALA A 207 17.20 -37.74 -0.91
CA ALA A 207 17.89 -38.39 0.21
C ALA A 207 17.46 -39.86 0.42
N ASP A 208 16.28 -40.25 -0.09
CA ASP A 208 15.83 -41.63 -0.02
C ASP A 208 16.62 -42.53 -1.00
N ALA A 209 17.22 -43.58 -0.45
CA ALA A 209 18.02 -44.55 -1.18
C ALA A 209 17.13 -45.54 -1.99
N GLY A 210 15.84 -45.66 -1.64
CA GLY A 210 14.87 -46.53 -2.32
C GLY A 210 14.12 -45.89 -3.48
N ALA A 211 14.29 -44.58 -3.72
CA ALA A 211 13.57 -43.87 -4.77
C ALA A 211 14.02 -44.33 -6.19
N GLN A 212 13.06 -44.71 -7.04
CA GLN A 212 13.30 -45.09 -8.43
C GLN A 212 14.10 -44.01 -9.18
N ARG A 213 15.03 -44.41 -10.07
CA ARG A 213 15.87 -43.49 -10.84
C ARG A 213 15.08 -42.40 -11.57
N GLU A 214 13.90 -42.75 -12.08
CA GLU A 214 12.99 -41.82 -12.76
C GLU A 214 12.48 -40.72 -11.83
N LEU A 215 12.17 -41.03 -10.56
CA LEU A 215 11.75 -40.05 -9.55
C LEU A 215 12.87 -39.07 -9.21
N LYS A 216 14.13 -39.54 -9.18
CA LYS A 216 15.29 -38.65 -8.99
C LYS A 216 15.49 -37.72 -10.18
N THR A 217 15.40 -38.23 -11.41
CA THR A 217 15.53 -37.41 -12.62
C THR A 217 14.40 -36.37 -12.76
N VAL A 218 13.17 -36.73 -12.39
CA VAL A 218 12.03 -35.78 -12.40
C VAL A 218 12.21 -34.72 -11.31
N SER A 219 12.67 -35.09 -10.11
CA SER A 219 12.97 -34.14 -9.04
C SER A 219 14.11 -33.16 -9.41
N GLU A 220 15.14 -33.63 -10.11
CA GLU A 220 16.22 -32.79 -10.63
C GLU A 220 15.72 -31.75 -11.65
N LYS A 221 14.92 -32.18 -12.62
CA LYS A 221 14.30 -31.29 -13.61
C LYS A 221 13.36 -30.28 -12.96
N LEU A 222 12.59 -30.72 -11.96
CA LEU A 222 11.65 -29.85 -11.25
C LEU A 222 12.38 -28.75 -10.47
N THR A 223 13.49 -29.07 -9.81
CA THR A 223 14.32 -28.06 -9.13
C THR A 223 14.98 -27.11 -10.12
N ALA A 224 15.51 -27.61 -11.24
CA ALA A 224 16.09 -26.75 -12.27
C ALA A 224 15.07 -25.75 -12.85
N LEU A 225 13.83 -26.19 -13.09
CA LEU A 225 12.74 -25.31 -13.52
C LEU A 225 12.33 -24.31 -12.42
N GLN A 226 12.29 -24.75 -11.16
CA GLN A 226 12.01 -23.89 -10.01
C GLN A 226 13.09 -22.81 -9.82
N GLU A 227 14.36 -23.11 -10.12
CA GLU A 227 15.46 -22.14 -10.07
C GLU A 227 15.44 -21.15 -11.26
N GLN A 228 15.00 -21.59 -12.44
CA GLN A 228 14.90 -20.73 -13.63
C GLN A 228 13.70 -19.78 -13.59
N THR A 229 12.61 -20.17 -12.94
CA THR A 229 11.38 -19.37 -12.83
C THR A 229 11.61 -17.95 -12.26
N PRO A 230 12.28 -17.76 -11.10
CA PRO A 230 12.48 -16.42 -10.53
C PRO A 230 13.39 -15.53 -11.40
N GLU A 231 14.38 -16.12 -12.09
CA GLU A 231 15.26 -15.37 -13.00
C GLU A 231 14.49 -14.88 -14.23
N LEU A 232 13.63 -15.72 -14.81
CA LEU A 232 12.75 -15.32 -15.92
C LEU A 232 11.72 -14.27 -15.49
N GLU A 233 11.15 -14.39 -14.27
CA GLU A 233 10.26 -13.38 -13.70
C GLU A 233 10.97 -12.03 -13.49
N ARG A 234 12.22 -12.06 -13.00
CA ARG A 234 13.08 -10.87 -12.85
C ARG A 234 13.32 -10.20 -14.19
N GLN A 235 13.76 -10.97 -15.20
CA GLN A 235 14.00 -10.46 -16.56
C GLN A 235 12.73 -9.87 -17.17
N HIS A 236 11.58 -10.53 -16.99
CA HIS A 236 10.30 -10.03 -17.47
C HIS A 236 9.89 -8.71 -16.77
N LYS A 237 10.14 -8.60 -15.46
CA LYS A 237 9.88 -7.37 -14.70
C LYS A 237 10.81 -6.24 -15.14
N GLU A 238 12.10 -6.50 -15.32
CA GLU A 238 13.08 -5.52 -15.81
C GLU A 238 12.74 -5.05 -17.22
N ALA A 239 12.34 -5.96 -18.11
CA ALA A 239 11.88 -5.61 -19.46
C ALA A 239 10.61 -4.74 -19.42
N LYS A 240 9.67 -5.03 -18.51
CA LYS A 240 8.45 -4.22 -18.33
C LYS A 240 8.75 -2.83 -17.76
N GLU A 241 9.64 -2.74 -16.78
CA GLU A 241 10.08 -1.44 -16.21
C GLU A 241 10.87 -0.61 -17.23
N ALA A 242 11.72 -1.24 -18.05
CA ALA A 242 12.41 -0.58 -19.15
C ALA A 242 11.41 -0.06 -20.20
N ARG A 243 10.36 -0.83 -20.50
CA ARG A 243 9.29 -0.41 -21.43
C ARG A 243 8.54 0.82 -20.91
N LEU A 244 8.16 0.83 -19.63
CA LEU A 244 7.50 1.98 -18.99
C LEU A 244 8.39 3.23 -19.02
N LYS A 245 9.69 3.10 -18.72
CA LYS A 245 10.64 4.22 -18.82
C LYS A 245 10.77 4.76 -20.25
N LEU A 246 10.73 3.89 -21.25
CA LEU A 246 10.73 4.27 -22.67
C LEU A 246 9.44 5.00 -23.07
N GLU A 247 8.28 4.55 -22.58
CA GLU A 247 6.98 5.21 -22.76
C GLU A 247 6.97 6.61 -22.11
N ASP A 248 7.48 6.75 -20.88
CA ASP A 248 7.59 8.03 -20.18
C ASP A 248 8.53 9.02 -20.90
N LEU A 249 9.66 8.55 -21.44
CA LEU A 249 10.58 9.38 -22.23
C LEU A 249 9.96 9.82 -23.58
N ALA A 250 9.10 8.98 -24.17
CA ALA A 250 8.38 9.31 -25.38
C ALA A 250 7.29 10.37 -25.13
N GLU A 251 6.59 10.31 -23.99
CA GLU A 251 5.64 11.34 -23.57
C GLU A 251 6.33 12.67 -23.22
N ALA A 252 7.44 12.63 -22.48
CA ALA A 252 8.23 13.82 -22.14
C ALA A 252 8.91 14.47 -23.37
N GLY A 253 9.27 13.66 -24.37
CA GLY A 253 9.77 14.11 -25.67
C GLY A 253 8.70 14.63 -26.64
N GLY A 254 7.41 14.55 -26.25
CA GLY A 254 6.23 14.94 -27.03
C GLY A 254 5.95 16.44 -27.11
N SER A 255 6.93 17.30 -26.86
CA SER A 255 6.90 18.71 -27.29
C SER A 255 7.33 18.75 -28.77
N PRO A 256 6.75 19.61 -29.65
CA PRO A 256 6.69 19.41 -31.12
C PRO A 256 8.01 19.61 -31.90
N ALA A 257 9.15 19.16 -31.37
CA ALA A 257 10.47 19.26 -31.99
C ALA A 257 10.91 17.97 -32.72
N VAL A 258 10.38 16.80 -32.37
CA VAL A 258 10.85 15.52 -32.95
C VAL A 258 10.21 15.21 -34.32
N GLY A 259 9.06 15.81 -34.65
CA GLY A 259 8.40 15.67 -35.95
C GLY A 259 9.22 16.20 -37.14
N ARG A 260 10.20 17.11 -36.91
CA ARG A 260 11.07 17.63 -37.98
C ARG A 260 12.37 16.82 -38.18
N ALA A 261 12.80 16.04 -37.20
CA ALA A 261 14.01 15.23 -37.31
C ALA A 261 13.76 13.92 -38.10
N ALA A 262 12.57 13.32 -37.96
CA ALA A 262 12.21 12.07 -38.65
C ALA A 262 12.06 12.25 -40.18
N GLN A 263 11.57 13.41 -40.65
CA GLN A 263 11.47 13.70 -42.08
C GLN A 263 12.83 14.04 -42.72
N GLY A 264 13.79 14.56 -41.95
CA GLY A 264 15.14 14.88 -42.43
C GLY A 264 16.05 13.65 -42.63
N GLN A 265 15.94 12.64 -41.77
CA GLN A 265 16.78 11.43 -41.84
C GLN A 265 16.31 10.39 -42.85
N SER A 266 15.00 10.30 -43.13
CA SER A 266 14.47 9.40 -44.16
C SER A 266 14.87 9.81 -45.60
N ARG A 267 15.06 11.13 -45.84
CA ARG A 267 15.59 11.64 -47.13
C ARG A 267 17.09 11.39 -47.33
N ARG A 268 17.89 11.30 -46.25
CA ARG A 268 19.34 11.02 -46.33
C ARG A 268 19.67 9.53 -46.45
N THR A 269 18.78 8.64 -45.98
CA THR A 269 18.98 7.19 -46.08
C THR A 269 18.57 6.63 -47.44
N ARG A 270 17.51 7.17 -48.08
CA ARG A 270 17.13 6.79 -49.46
C ARG A 270 18.14 7.23 -50.53
N SER A 271 18.77 8.41 -50.40
CA SER A 271 19.77 8.87 -51.38
C SER A 271 21.12 8.15 -51.29
N ARG A 272 21.40 7.45 -50.18
CA ARG A 272 22.60 6.60 -50.02
C ARG A 272 22.39 5.17 -50.52
N THR A 273 21.17 4.65 -50.54
CA THR A 273 20.87 3.30 -51.03
C THR A 273 20.79 3.24 -52.56
N GLU A 274 20.32 4.30 -53.23
CA GLU A 274 20.26 4.32 -54.71
C GLU A 274 21.63 4.50 -55.39
N LYS A 275 22.63 5.07 -54.71
CA LYS A 275 24.00 5.21 -55.26
C LYS A 275 24.91 4.00 -55.02
N GLY A 276 24.45 2.99 -54.25
CA GLY A 276 25.27 1.83 -53.84
C GLY A 276 25.00 0.51 -54.58
N CYS A 277 23.91 0.39 -55.33
CA CYS A 277 23.51 -0.88 -55.98
C CYS A 277 23.77 -0.94 -57.50
N GLY A 278 24.51 0.00 -58.07
CA GLY A 278 24.86 0.02 -59.49
C GLY A 278 26.30 -0.43 -59.76
N GLY A 279 26.62 -1.71 -59.57
CA GLY A 279 27.92 -2.22 -60.00
C GLY A 279 28.25 -3.62 -59.50
N GLN A 280 28.41 -4.53 -60.48
CA GLN A 280 29.07 -5.84 -60.38
C GLN A 280 28.31 -6.92 -59.56
N ASP A 281 27.69 -7.87 -60.26
CA ASP A 281 28.43 -9.08 -60.60
C ASP A 281 27.79 -9.86 -61.75
N ARG A 282 28.63 -10.30 -62.69
CA ARG A 282 28.28 -11.15 -63.84
C ARG A 282 28.91 -12.51 -63.59
N GLY A 283 28.07 -13.55 -63.51
CA GLY A 283 28.37 -14.79 -64.22
C GLY A 283 28.40 -16.09 -63.41
N ARG A 284 27.85 -17.10 -64.10
CA ARG A 284 27.93 -18.56 -63.89
C ARG A 284 26.96 -19.17 -62.89
N GLU A 285 25.89 -19.73 -63.44
CA GLU A 285 25.41 -21.06 -63.04
C GLU A 285 24.88 -21.81 -64.28
N ARG A 286 25.45 -23.00 -64.52
CA ARG A 286 25.07 -23.93 -65.59
C ARG A 286 23.99 -24.87 -65.06
N CYS A 287 22.96 -25.06 -65.87
CA CYS A 287 21.91 -26.05 -65.70
C CYS A 287 22.44 -27.49 -65.71
N GLY A 288 21.84 -28.34 -64.88
CA GLY A 288 21.86 -29.81 -64.97
C GLY A 288 20.48 -30.35 -64.54
N PRO A 289 19.91 -31.38 -65.21
CA PRO A 289 18.46 -31.57 -65.27
C PRO A 289 17.89 -32.58 -64.27
N SER A 290 16.58 -32.48 -64.10
CA SER A 290 15.63 -33.40 -63.47
C SER A 290 15.78 -34.86 -63.92
N GLY A 291 15.72 -35.79 -62.98
CA GLY A 291 15.51 -37.22 -63.19
C GLY A 291 14.41 -37.73 -62.26
N ALA A 292 13.57 -38.61 -62.82
CA ALA A 292 12.37 -39.21 -62.26
C ALA A 292 12.59 -40.13 -61.05
#